data_AF-A0A967NAS8-F1
#
_entry.id   AF-A0A967NAS8-F1
#
_cell.length_a   1.000
_cell.length_b   1.000
_cell.length_c   1.000
_cell.angle_alpha   90.00
_cell.angle_beta   90.00
_cell.angle_gamma   90.00
#
_symmetry.space_group_name_H-M   'P 1'
#
loop_
_entity.id
_entity.type
_entity.pdbx_description
1 polymer ?
#
loop_
_entity_poly.entity_id
_entity_poly.type
_entity_poly.pdbx_seq_one_letter_code
_entity_poly.pdbx_strand_id
1 'polypeptide(L)'
;VGPDGVVYALEENGALLRVTHVGTRPVTDGSGRPILDARSADVDREGRLWVLRSDALAVRDGSGRWSRIAAEAFEGERLRLVFGGPRGADVATATGLWSVRPRGSVRRLADAREVE
;
A
#
# COMPACT_ATOMS: atom_id res chain seq x y z
N VAL A 1 0.48 -0.07 -12.42
CA VAL A 1 1.20 -1.11 -13.20
C VAL A 1 2.65 -1.08 -12.74
N GLY A 2 3.20 -2.21 -12.31
CA GLY A 2 4.60 -2.31 -11.87
C GLY A 2 5.58 -2.33 -13.05
N PRO A 3 6.88 -2.09 -12.79
CA PRO A 3 7.92 -1.95 -13.81
C PRO A 3 8.08 -3.18 -14.72
N ASP A 4 7.71 -4.38 -14.26
CA ASP A 4 7.87 -5.64 -15.00
C ASP A 4 6.61 -6.05 -15.80
N GLY A 5 5.71 -5.10 -16.09
CA GLY A 5 4.42 -5.40 -16.73
C GLY A 5 3.44 -6.16 -15.81
N VAL A 6 3.73 -6.21 -14.52
CA VAL A 6 2.84 -6.78 -13.50
C VAL A 6 1.72 -5.79 -13.19
N VAL A 7 0.48 -6.27 -13.20
CA VAL A 7 -0.67 -5.50 -12.72
C VAL A 7 -1.10 -6.06 -11.37
N TYR A 8 -1.34 -5.16 -10.42
CA TYR A 8 -2.00 -5.51 -9.17
C TYR A 8 -3.45 -5.10 -9.28
N ALA A 9 -4.36 -6.05 -9.06
CA ALA A 9 -5.79 -5.84 -9.13
C ALA A 9 -6.39 -6.08 -7.74
N LEU A 10 -7.32 -5.22 -7.35
CA LEU A 10 -8.08 -5.35 -6.12
C LEU A 10 -9.51 -5.73 -6.46
N GLU A 11 -9.98 -6.86 -5.94
CA GLU A 11 -11.38 -7.26 -6.05
C GLU A 11 -12.24 -6.58 -4.97
N GLU A 12 -13.56 -6.49 -5.21
CA GLU A 12 -14.51 -5.88 -4.25
C GLU A 12 -14.50 -6.55 -2.87
N ASN A 13 -14.16 -7.83 -2.82
CA ASN A 13 -14.05 -8.60 -1.58
C ASN A 13 -12.76 -8.32 -0.79
N GLY A 14 -11.87 -7.45 -1.29
CA GLY A 14 -10.58 -7.12 -0.69
C GLY A 14 -9.41 -8.02 -1.10
N ALA A 15 -9.62 -8.99 -1.99
CA ALA A 15 -8.57 -9.87 -2.50
C ALA A 15 -7.60 -9.10 -3.40
N LEU A 16 -6.31 -9.17 -3.06
CA LEU A 16 -5.24 -8.58 -3.87
C LEU A 16 -4.65 -9.63 -4.80
N LEU A 17 -4.74 -9.38 -6.10
CA LEU A 17 -4.29 -10.28 -7.15
C LEU A 17 -3.07 -9.70 -7.88
N ARG A 18 -2.12 -10.58 -8.19
CA ARG A 18 -1.03 -10.32 -9.13
C ARG A 18 -1.41 -10.88 -10.49
N VAL A 19 -1.54 -10.01 -11.47
CA VAL A 19 -1.91 -10.33 -12.85
C VAL A 19 -0.68 -10.15 -13.74
N THR A 20 -0.43 -11.15 -14.56
CA THR A 20 0.68 -11.19 -15.54
C THR A 20 0.24 -11.84 -16.83
N HIS A 21 1.08 -11.80 -17.87
CA HIS A 21 0.81 -12.49 -19.13
C HIS A 21 0.64 -14.01 -18.99
N VAL A 22 1.19 -14.63 -17.92
CA VAL A 22 1.02 -16.07 -17.63
C VAL A 22 -0.24 -16.40 -16.81
N GLY A 23 -0.96 -15.38 -16.34
CA GLY A 23 -2.18 -15.54 -15.56
C GLY A 23 -2.18 -14.77 -14.24
N THR A 24 -3.14 -15.14 -13.39
CA THR A 24 -3.50 -14.44 -12.15
C THR A 24 -3.23 -15.31 -10.93
N ARG A 25 -2.63 -14.73 -9.88
CA ARG A 25 -2.38 -15.41 -8.60
C ARG A 25 -2.65 -14.46 -7.43
N PRO A 26 -3.11 -14.97 -6.27
CA PRO A 26 -3.25 -14.14 -5.07
C PRO A 26 -1.89 -13.62 -4.60
N VAL A 27 -1.86 -12.39 -4.12
CA VAL A 27 -0.73 -11.86 -3.36
C VAL A 27 -0.83 -12.40 -1.93
N THR A 28 0.25 -12.99 -1.44
CA THR A 28 0.31 -13.53 -0.08
C THR A 28 1.08 -12.62 0.86
N ASP A 29 0.66 -12.60 2.12
CA ASP A 29 1.35 -11.92 3.22
C ASP A 29 2.61 -12.69 3.68
N GLY A 30 3.26 -12.21 4.75
CA GLY A 30 4.47 -12.82 5.31
C GLY A 30 4.28 -14.22 5.90
N SER A 31 3.03 -14.65 6.10
CA SER A 31 2.68 -16.01 6.53
C SER A 31 2.35 -16.95 5.36
N GLY A 32 2.42 -16.45 4.12
CA GLY A 32 2.05 -17.20 2.92
C GLY A 32 0.53 -17.28 2.69
N ARG A 33 -0.27 -16.52 3.44
CA ARG A 33 -1.74 -16.49 3.28
C ARG A 33 -2.15 -15.40 2.29
N PRO A 34 -3.16 -15.63 1.44
CA PRO A 34 -3.70 -14.59 0.57
C PRO A 34 -4.14 -13.35 1.35
N ILE A 35 -3.84 -12.17 0.82
CA ILE A 35 -4.37 -10.91 1.34
C ILE A 35 -5.81 -10.75 0.83
N LEU A 36 -6.76 -10.67 1.76
CA LEU A 36 -8.20 -10.62 1.50
C LEU A 36 -8.87 -9.36 2.08
N ASP A 37 -8.08 -8.41 2.57
CA ASP A 37 -8.54 -7.20 3.25
C ASP A 37 -7.79 -5.95 2.76
N ALA A 38 -7.24 -6.01 1.54
CA ALA A 38 -6.63 -4.85 0.92
C ALA A 38 -7.71 -3.81 0.57
N ARG A 39 -7.38 -2.54 0.76
CA ARG A 39 -8.23 -1.39 0.42
C ARG A 39 -7.65 -0.52 -0.68
N SER A 40 -6.33 -0.50 -0.78
CA SER A 40 -5.58 0.19 -1.83
C SER A 40 -4.22 -0.48 -1.94
N ALA A 41 -3.64 -0.53 -3.13
CA ALA A 41 -2.28 -1.02 -3.30
C ALA A 41 -1.61 -0.27 -4.45
N ASP A 42 -0.31 -0.03 -4.30
CA ASP A 42 0.49 0.56 -5.38
C ASP A 42 1.96 0.11 -5.28
N VAL A 43 2.68 0.25 -6.38
CA VAL A 43 4.09 -0.12 -6.48
C VAL A 43 4.92 1.14 -6.60
N ASP A 44 5.94 1.27 -5.76
CA ASP A 44 6.84 2.42 -5.83
C ASP A 44 7.95 2.24 -6.88
N ARG A 45 8.78 3.26 -7.08
CA ARG A 45 9.83 3.22 -8.11
C ARG A 45 10.92 2.16 -7.88
N GLU A 46 11.05 1.66 -6.66
CA GLU A 46 12.00 0.59 -6.31
C GLU A 46 11.36 -0.80 -6.44
N GLY A 47 10.13 -0.88 -6.97
CA GLY A 47 9.39 -2.14 -7.12
C GLY A 47 8.78 -2.66 -5.83
N ARG A 48 8.76 -1.86 -4.75
CA ARG A 48 8.14 -2.29 -3.49
C ARG A 48 6.63 -2.19 -3.60
N LEU A 49 5.95 -3.25 -3.16
CA LEU A 49 4.50 -3.28 -3.13
C LEU A 49 4.00 -2.72 -1.80
N TRP A 50 3.26 -1.62 -1.86
CA TRP A 50 2.58 -1.01 -0.74
C TRP A 50 1.12 -1.44 -0.75
N VAL A 51 0.64 -1.96 0.37
CA VAL A 51 -0.73 -2.45 0.51
C VAL A 51 -1.35 -1.81 1.74
N LEU A 52 -2.34 -0.96 1.52
CA LEU A 52 -3.17 -0.46 2.58
C LEU A 52 -4.19 -1.51 2.97
N ARG A 53 -4.15 -1.94 4.22
CA ARG A 53 -5.09 -2.89 4.84
C ARG A 53 -6.01 -2.15 5.80
N SER A 54 -6.94 -2.88 6.41
CA SER A 54 -7.91 -2.29 7.35
C SER A 54 -7.28 -1.69 8.61
N ASP A 55 -6.13 -2.21 9.03
CA ASP A 55 -5.46 -1.92 10.31
C ASP A 55 -4.04 -1.34 10.16
N ALA A 56 -3.45 -1.40 8.97
CA ALA A 56 -2.06 -1.03 8.76
C ALA A 56 -1.72 -0.77 7.28
N LEU A 57 -0.57 -0.15 7.07
CA LEU A 57 0.12 -0.14 5.80
C LEU A 57 1.19 -1.25 5.80
N ALA A 58 1.08 -2.19 4.87
CA ALA A 58 2.08 -3.23 4.64
C ALA A 58 2.97 -2.87 3.45
N VAL A 59 4.26 -3.17 3.55
CA VAL A 59 5.21 -3.01 2.44
C VAL A 59 5.95 -4.31 2.19
N ARG A 60 5.95 -4.78 0.94
CA ARG A 60 6.76 -5.91 0.48
C ARG A 60 7.97 -5.38 -0.27
N ASP A 61 9.16 -5.73 0.18
CA ASP A 61 10.37 -5.38 -0.55
C ASP A 61 10.65 -6.32 -1.75
N GLY A 62 11.69 -6.01 -2.52
CA GLY A 62 12.10 -6.80 -3.69
C GLY A 62 12.55 -8.23 -3.34
N SER A 63 12.90 -8.51 -2.09
CA SER A 63 13.21 -9.87 -1.61
C SER A 63 11.96 -10.66 -1.21
N GLY A 64 10.78 -10.04 -1.25
CA GLY A 64 9.52 -10.63 -0.82
C GLY A 64 9.24 -10.49 0.68
N ARG A 65 10.11 -9.81 1.43
CA ARG A 65 9.92 -9.62 2.87
C ARG A 65 8.89 -8.53 3.14
N TRP A 66 7.99 -8.81 4.08
CA TRP A 66 6.96 -7.89 4.52
C TRP A 66 7.38 -7.10 5.76
N SER A 67 7.05 -5.81 5.78
CA SER A 67 7.09 -4.94 6.96
C SER A 67 5.73 -4.27 7.16
N ARG A 68 5.40 -3.92 8.41
CA ARG A 68 4.13 -3.33 8.81
C ARG A 68 4.35 -1.96 9.44
N ILE A 69 3.52 -0.99 9.05
CA ILE A 69 3.43 0.34 9.64
C ILE A 69 2.01 0.47 10.17
N ALA A 70 1.89 0.58 11.49
CA ALA A 70 0.63 0.58 12.20
C ALA A 70 -0.16 1.87 11.88
N ALA A 71 -1.50 1.81 11.84
CA ALA A 71 -2.33 2.97 11.54
C ALA A 71 -2.14 4.12 12.56
N GLU A 72 -1.74 3.79 13.78
CA GLU A 72 -1.41 4.74 14.85
C GLU A 72 -0.24 5.66 14.49
N ALA A 73 0.63 5.25 13.56
CA ALA A 73 1.71 6.11 13.04
C ALA A 73 1.19 7.31 12.21
N PHE A 74 -0.10 7.31 11.87
CA PHE A 74 -0.81 8.37 11.16
C PHE A 74 -1.76 9.11 12.11
N GLU A 75 -1.40 9.22 13.40
CA GLU A 75 -2.17 9.94 14.42
C GLU A 75 -3.62 9.42 14.59
N GLY A 76 -3.84 8.13 14.29
CA GLY A 76 -5.15 7.50 14.37
C GLY A 76 -6.09 7.85 13.20
N GLU A 77 -5.59 8.52 12.17
CA GLU A 77 -6.39 8.87 11.00
C GLU A 77 -6.83 7.64 10.20
N ARG A 78 -8.05 7.72 9.65
CA ARG A 78 -8.55 6.69 8.73
C ARG A 78 -7.82 6.80 7.39
N LEU A 79 -6.96 5.83 7.14
CA LEU A 79 -6.23 5.68 5.88
C LEU A 79 -7.20 5.33 4.73
N ARG A 80 -7.00 5.95 3.56
CA ARG A 80 -7.89 5.79 2.40
C ARG A 80 -7.19 5.21 1.18
N LEU A 81 -6.09 5.82 0.75
CA LEU A 81 -5.37 5.43 -0.46
C LEU A 81 -3.87 5.44 -0.21
N VAL A 82 -3.15 4.61 -0.96
CA VAL A 82 -1.68 4.61 -0.99
C VAL A 82 -1.20 4.81 -2.42
N PHE A 83 -0.16 5.63 -2.57
CA PHE A 83 0.47 5.98 -3.84
C PHE A 83 1.97 5.68 -3.77
N GLY A 84 2.45 4.84 -4.68
CA GLY A 84 3.87 4.53 -4.81
C GLY A 84 4.65 5.75 -5.32
N GLY A 85 5.68 6.15 -4.59
CA GLY A 85 6.48 7.34 -4.88
C GLY A 85 7.93 7.02 -5.26
N PRO A 86 8.75 8.05 -5.54
CA PRO A 86 10.19 7.86 -5.81
C PRO A 86 11.01 7.40 -4.60
N ARG A 87 10.47 7.54 -3.39
CA ARG A 87 11.23 7.52 -2.14
C ARG A 87 10.58 6.65 -1.05
N GLY A 88 9.48 6.00 -1.38
CA GLY A 88 8.56 5.32 -0.48
C GLY A 88 7.15 5.40 -1.04
N ALA A 89 6.16 5.66 -0.19
CA ALA A 89 4.79 5.89 -0.61
C ALA A 89 4.20 7.12 0.08
N ASP A 90 3.19 7.71 -0.54
CA ASP A 90 2.34 8.69 0.10
C ASP A 90 0.97 8.06 0.42
N VAL A 91 0.38 8.42 1.55
CA VAL A 91 -0.89 7.88 2.04
C VAL A 91 -1.85 9.03 2.23
N ALA A 92 -2.97 8.98 1.51
CA ALA A 92 -4.08 9.89 1.73
C ALA A 92 -5.00 9.35 2.82
N THR A 93 -5.40 10.23 3.72
CA THR A 93 -6.33 9.95 4.82
C THR A 93 -7.59 10.80 4.65
N ALA A 94 -8.48 10.79 5.65
CA ALA A 94 -9.62 11.70 5.66
C ALA A 94 -9.22 13.18 5.79
N THR A 95 -8.07 13.48 6.38
CA THR A 95 -7.70 14.82 6.87
C THR A 95 -6.34 15.28 6.38
N GLY A 96 -5.60 14.46 5.62
CA GLY A 96 -4.27 14.84 5.17
C GLY A 96 -3.63 13.89 4.17
N LEU A 97 -2.43 14.30 3.76
CA LEU A 97 -1.50 13.50 2.97
C LEU A 97 -0.24 13.27 3.79
N TRP A 98 0.20 12.02 3.84
CA TRP A 98 1.34 11.57 4.62
C TRP A 98 2.39 10.95 3.72
N SER A 99 3.66 11.18 4.01
CA SER A 99 4.78 10.51 3.35
C SER A 99 5.36 9.43 4.24
N VAL A 100 5.61 8.27 3.65
CA VAL A 100 6.03 7.07 4.36
C VAL A 100 7.29 6.49 3.74
N ARG A 101 8.28 6.22 4.59
CA ARG A 101 9.49 5.50 4.20
C ARG A 101 9.36 4.00 4.50
N PRO A 102 10.00 3.12 3.72
CA PRO A 102 9.89 1.66 3.90
C PRO A 102 10.31 1.16 5.29
N ARG A 103 11.14 1.94 6.00
CA ARG A 103 11.62 1.63 7.35
C ARG A 103 10.77 2.27 8.47
N GLY A 104 9.57 2.76 8.15
CA GLY A 104 8.59 3.20 9.14
C GLY A 104 8.61 4.68 9.48
N SER A 105 9.48 5.51 8.89
CA SER A 105 9.38 6.97 9.07
C SER A 105 8.10 7.48 8.39
N VAL A 106 7.19 8.05 9.17
CA VAL A 106 5.93 8.64 8.72
C VAL A 106 5.98 10.13 8.99
N ARG A 107 5.60 10.96 8.00
CA ARG A 107 5.60 12.43 8.12
C ARG A 107 4.41 13.02 7.38
N ARG A 108 3.66 13.90 8.04
CA ARG A 108 2.58 14.67 7.42
C ARG A 108 3.14 15.65 6.39
N LEU A 109 2.53 15.69 5.21
CA LEU A 109 2.89 16.59 4.12
C LEU A 109 1.95 17.79 4.03
N ALA A 110 0.65 17.55 4.18
CA ALA A 110 -0.39 18.55 4.03
C ALA A 110 -1.68 18.13 4.74
N ASP A 111 -2.49 19.12 5.13
CA ASP A 111 -3.89 18.95 5.50
C ASP A 111 -4.76 18.80 4.25
N ALA A 112 -5.76 17.93 4.31
CA ALA A 112 -6.86 17.94 3.37
C ALA A 112 -7.85 19.01 3.82
N ARG A 113 -8.17 19.95 2.95
CA ARG A 113 -9.30 20.86 3.13
C ARG A 113 -10.40 20.44 2.18
N GLU A 114 -11.63 20.37 2.68
CA GLU A 114 -12.78 20.31 1.79
C GLU A 114 -12.80 21.60 0.97
N VAL A 115 -12.94 21.45 -0.34
CA VAL A 115 -13.22 22.57 -1.23
C VAL A 115 -14.74 22.65 -1.30
N GLU A 116 -15.31 23.69 -0.70
CA GLU A 116 -16.74 24.03 -0.81
C GLU A 116 -17.14 24.38 -2.25
#